data_AF-A0A9E4KS17-F1
#
_entry.id   AF-A0A9E4KS17-F1
#
_cell.length_a   1.000
_cell.length_b   1.000
_cell.length_c   1.000
_cell.angle_alpha   90.00
_cell.angle_beta   90.00
_cell.angle_gamma   90.00
#
_symmetry.space_group_name_H-M   'P 1'
#
loop_
_entity.id
_entity.type
_entity.pdbx_description
1 polymer ?
#
loop_
_entity_poly.entity_id
_entity_poly.type
_entity_poly.pdbx_seq_one_letter_code
_entity_poly.pdbx_strand_id
1 'polypeptide(L)'
;MNVLVLNCGSSTLKCQTIDSSTERCLARSLVDGIGKEALVELRADGETTSEPRHVGDHGKAAQLVLEWAGEQIDVDSMGHRVVHGGSRFVHPTLVDQDVIDAIDGTDHLAPFTTGPPSQP
;
A
#
# COMPACT_ATOMS: atom_id res chain seq x y z
N MET A 1 -5.02 1.57 -18.74
CA MET A 1 -5.03 2.40 -17.52
C MET A 1 -4.20 1.68 -16.49
N ASN A 2 -3.18 2.34 -15.97
CA ASN A 2 -2.23 1.80 -15.01
C ASN A 2 -2.74 2.09 -13.60
N VAL A 3 -3.09 1.04 -12.88
CA VAL A 3 -3.65 1.11 -11.53
C VAL A 3 -2.58 0.65 -10.55
N LEU A 4 -2.22 1.52 -9.61
CA LEU A 4 -1.35 1.17 -8.50
C LEU A 4 -2.21 0.63 -7.35
N VAL A 5 -2.02 -0.63 -6.99
CA VAL A 5 -2.68 -1.25 -5.83
C VAL A 5 -1.72 -1.35 -4.66
N LEU A 6 -2.18 -0.95 -3.47
CA LEU A 6 -1.43 -0.99 -2.23
C LEU A 6 -2.10 -1.92 -1.22
N ASN A 7 -1.27 -2.68 -0.52
CA ASN A 7 -1.65 -3.38 0.69
C ASN A 7 -0.65 -3.06 1.81
N CYS A 8 -1.15 -2.30 2.78
CA CYS A 8 -0.46 -2.04 4.03
C CYS A 8 -0.78 -3.16 5.03
N GLY A 9 0.25 -3.71 5.68
CA GLY A 9 0.14 -4.59 6.84
C GLY A 9 0.86 -3.97 8.04
N SER A 10 0.85 -4.65 9.19
CA SER A 10 1.43 -4.10 10.44
C SER A 10 2.92 -3.74 10.36
N SER A 11 3.71 -4.47 9.55
CA SER A 11 5.14 -4.21 9.34
C SER A 11 5.57 -4.32 7.87
N THR A 12 4.60 -4.36 6.95
CA THR A 12 4.86 -4.57 5.53
C THR A 12 4.06 -3.60 4.67
N LEU A 13 4.61 -3.22 3.52
CA LEU A 13 3.89 -2.55 2.46
C LEU A 13 4.17 -3.28 1.15
N LYS A 14 3.11 -3.73 0.48
CA LYS A 14 3.17 -4.37 -0.83
C LYS A 14 2.45 -3.49 -1.83
N CYS A 15 3.08 -3.21 -2.96
CA CYS A 15 2.43 -2.51 -4.05
C CYS A 15 2.63 -3.20 -5.39
N GLN A 16 1.68 -3.00 -6.29
CA GLN A 16 1.75 -3.49 -7.66
C GLN A 16 1.10 -2.49 -8.60
N THR A 17 1.76 -2.19 -9.72
CA THR A 17 1.14 -1.44 -10.82
C THR A 17 0.64 -2.43 -11.87
N ILE A 18 -0.64 -2.35 -12.22
CA ILE A 18 -1.32 -3.26 -13.14
C ILE A 18 -1.90 -2.46 -14.30
N ASP A 19 -1.70 -2.91 -15.53
CA ASP A 19 -2.51 -2.45 -16.65
C ASP A 19 -3.89 -3.10 -16.55
N SER A 20 -4.89 -2.34 -16.13
CA SER A 20 -6.27 -2.83 -15.95
C SER A 20 -6.94 -3.32 -17.24
N SER A 21 -6.41 -2.99 -18.42
CA SER A 21 -6.96 -3.47 -19.70
C SER A 21 -6.46 -4.87 -20.06
N THR A 22 -5.26 -5.22 -19.64
CA THR A 22 -4.61 -6.50 -19.96
C THR A 22 -4.35 -7.39 -18.75
N GLU A 23 -4.65 -6.88 -17.55
CA GLU A 23 -4.35 -7.46 -16.23
C GLU A 23 -2.85 -7.76 -16.01
N ARG A 24 -1.98 -7.21 -16.86
CA ARG A 24 -0.53 -7.42 -16.77
C ARG A 24 0.04 -6.66 -15.59
N CYS A 25 0.88 -7.34 -14.84
CA CYS A 25 1.72 -6.73 -13.83
C CYS A 25 2.87 -5.97 -14.50
N LEU A 26 2.92 -4.65 -14.31
CA LEU A 26 3.95 -3.78 -14.85
C LEU A 26 5.11 -3.60 -13.86
N ALA A 27 4.78 -3.40 -12.58
CA ALA A 27 5.76 -3.28 -11.50
C ALA A 27 5.25 -3.87 -10.19
N ARG A 28 6.17 -4.29 -9.31
CA ARG A 28 5.91 -4.71 -7.93
C ARG A 28 6.94 -4.12 -6.98
N SER A 29 6.50 -3.86 -5.76
CA SER A 29 7.39 -3.53 -4.66
C SER A 29 6.95 -4.19 -3.36
N LEU A 30 7.93 -4.43 -2.50
CA LEU A 30 7.77 -4.92 -1.14
C LEU A 30 8.70 -4.13 -0.22
N VAL A 31 8.16 -3.63 0.88
CA VAL A 31 8.91 -3.17 2.03
C VAL A 31 8.51 -4.06 3.20
N ASP A 32 9.42 -4.88 3.72
CA ASP A 32 9.16 -5.81 4.83
C ASP A 32 10.10 -5.53 5.99
N GLY A 33 9.57 -5.34 7.20
CA GLY A 33 10.35 -4.98 8.38
C GLY A 33 10.37 -3.47 8.66
N ILE A 34 9.31 -2.76 8.29
CA ILE A 34 9.13 -1.33 8.59
C ILE A 34 9.30 -1.06 10.10
N GLY A 35 10.01 0.02 10.44
CA GLY A 35 10.41 0.38 11.80
C GLY A 35 11.71 -0.27 12.27
N LYS A 36 12.33 -1.13 11.45
CA LYS A 36 13.60 -1.81 11.72
C LYS A 36 14.56 -1.64 10.53
N GLU A 37 15.41 -2.63 10.29
CA GLU A 37 16.04 -2.81 8.98
C GLU A 37 15.03 -3.54 8.09
N ALA A 38 14.50 -2.84 7.09
CA ALA A 38 13.52 -3.38 6.18
C ALA A 38 14.19 -3.95 4.94
N LEU A 39 13.67 -5.05 4.41
CA LEU A 39 13.97 -5.51 3.07
C LEU A 39 13.13 -4.69 2.07
N VAL A 40 13.80 -3.99 1.16
CA VAL A 40 13.15 -3.28 0.06
C VAL A 40 13.41 -4.06 -1.22
N GLU A 41 12.35 -4.61 -1.82
CA GLU A 41 12.41 -5.31 -3.11
C GLU A 41 11.58 -4.52 -4.14
N LEU A 42 12.19 -4.24 -5.29
CA LEU A 42 11.59 -3.47 -6.38
C LEU A 42 11.76 -4.24 -7.68
N ARG A 43 10.67 -4.39 -8.44
CA ARG A 43 10.65 -5.17 -9.68
C ARG A 43 9.87 -4.47 -10.77
N ALA A 44 10.51 -4.15 -11.89
CA ALA A 44 9.89 -3.64 -13.10
C ALA A 44 10.62 -4.21 -14.32
N ASP A 45 9.93 -4.37 -15.45
CA ASP A 45 10.52 -4.81 -16.73
C ASP A 45 11.40 -6.07 -16.69
N GLY A 46 11.11 -6.98 -15.75
CA GLY A 46 11.87 -8.22 -15.57
C GLY A 46 13.15 -8.08 -14.75
N GLU A 47 13.54 -6.86 -14.38
CA GLU A 47 14.62 -6.58 -13.45
C GLU A 47 14.11 -6.60 -12.00
N THR A 48 14.99 -6.97 -11.07
CA THR A 48 14.66 -6.98 -9.63
C THR A 48 15.86 -6.49 -8.85
N THR A 49 15.63 -5.49 -8.00
CA THR A 49 16.59 -5.03 -7.00
C THR A 49 16.06 -5.37 -5.63
N SER A 50 16.96 -5.75 -4.73
CA SER A 50 16.62 -6.14 -3.36
C SER A 50 17.75 -5.73 -2.43
N GLU A 51 17.46 -4.90 -1.44
CA GLU A 51 18.46 -4.41 -0.50
C GLU A 51 17.87 -4.19 0.90
N PRO A 52 18.67 -4.39 1.96
CA PRO A 52 18.31 -3.95 3.30
C PRO A 52 18.42 -2.42 3.39
N ARG A 53 17.38 -1.77 3.92
CA ARG A 53 17.32 -0.32 4.13
C ARG A 53 16.54 0.00 5.39
N HIS A 54 17.01 0.99 6.16
CA HIS A 54 16.22 1.49 7.28
C HIS A 54 15.02 2.31 6.76
N VAL A 55 13.80 1.85 7.08
CA VAL A 55 12.54 2.53 6.75
C VAL A 55 11.75 2.72 8.03
N GLY A 56 11.65 3.96 8.50
CA GLY A 56 11.19 4.26 9.87
C GLY A 56 9.69 4.02 10.10
N ASP A 57 8.84 4.28 9.11
CA ASP A 57 7.39 4.17 9.21
C ASP A 57 6.74 3.91 7.85
N HIS A 58 5.44 3.63 7.85
CA HIS A 58 4.67 3.34 6.63
C HIS A 58 4.55 4.53 5.69
N GLY A 59 4.60 5.76 6.19
CA GLY A 59 4.60 6.97 5.37
C GLY A 59 5.86 7.03 4.51
N LYS A 60 7.02 6.78 5.11
CA LYS A 60 8.30 6.68 4.38
C LYS A 60 8.36 5.48 3.44
N ALA A 61 7.78 4.34 3.85
CA ALA A 61 7.68 3.17 2.98
C ALA A 61 6.84 3.48 1.73
N ALA A 62 5.69 4.14 1.92
CA ALA A 62 4.80 4.54 0.83
C ALA A 62 5.47 5.56 -0.09
N GLN A 63 6.10 6.59 0.47
CA GLN A 63 6.83 7.57 -0.32
C GLN A 63 7.89 6.93 -1.22
N LEU A 64 8.75 6.07 -0.63
CA LEU A 64 9.80 5.35 -1.38
C LEU A 64 9.22 4.57 -2.57
N VAL A 65 8.15 3.81 -2.32
CA VAL A 65 7.53 2.98 -3.35
C VAL A 65 6.82 3.82 -4.42
N LEU A 66 6.15 4.90 -4.03
CA LEU A 66 5.43 5.78 -4.94
C LEU A 66 6.37 6.55 -5.85
N GLU A 67 7.47 7.08 -5.30
CA GLU A 67 8.52 7.75 -6.07
C GLU A 67 9.12 6.79 -7.09
N TRP A 68 9.57 5.61 -6.65
CA TRP A 68 10.11 4.60 -7.56
C TRP A 68 9.10 4.18 -8.63
N ALA A 69 7.86 3.85 -8.26
CA ALA A 69 6.84 3.40 -9.21
C ALA A 69 6.50 4.47 -10.25
N GLY A 70 6.44 5.75 -9.84
CA GLY A 70 6.19 6.88 -10.73
C GLY A 70 7.34 7.16 -11.71
N GLU A 71 8.58 6.80 -11.36
CA GLU A 71 9.71 6.82 -12.29
C GLU A 71 9.64 5.69 -13.33
N GLN A 72 9.06 4.55 -12.98
CA GLN A 72 8.93 3.40 -13.89
C GLN A 72 7.72 3.52 -14.81
N ILE A 73 6.57 3.95 -14.27
CA ILE A 73 5.26 3.84 -14.92
C ILE A 73 4.40 5.05 -14.57
N ASP A 74 3.73 5.62 -15.56
CA ASP A 74 2.72 6.65 -15.33
C ASP A 74 1.47 6.04 -14.68
N VAL A 75 1.06 6.52 -13.51
CA VAL A 75 -0.02 5.95 -12.68
C VAL A 75 -1.30 6.78 -12.86
N ASP A 76 -2.34 6.15 -13.41
CA ASP A 76 -3.63 6.81 -13.65
C ASP A 76 -4.55 6.82 -12.42
N SER A 77 -4.44 5.79 -11.57
CA SER A 77 -5.32 5.62 -10.41
C SER A 77 -4.69 4.73 -9.34
N MET A 78 -5.25 4.78 -8.14
CA MET A 78 -4.75 4.05 -6.98
C MET A 78 -5.88 3.30 -6.26
N GLY A 79 -5.61 2.08 -5.81
CA GLY A 79 -6.50 1.31 -4.95
C GLY A 79 -5.78 0.86 -3.68
N HIS A 80 -6.44 0.95 -2.52
CA HIS A 80 -5.91 0.48 -1.25
C HIS A 80 -6.80 -0.63 -0.70
N ARG A 81 -6.21 -1.77 -0.35
CA ARG A 81 -6.88 -2.82 0.42
C ARG A 81 -7.10 -2.39 1.87
N VAL A 82 -8.35 -2.11 2.22
CA VAL A 82 -8.80 -1.93 3.61
C VAL A 82 -9.31 -3.28 4.13
N VAL A 83 -8.90 -3.65 5.34
CA VAL A 83 -9.22 -4.99 5.90
C VAL A 83 -10.68 -5.10 6.31
N HIS A 84 -11.23 -4.06 6.95
CA HIS A 84 -12.62 -4.05 7.40
C HIS A 84 -13.23 -2.66 7.16
N GLY A 85 -14.37 -2.58 6.45
CA GLY A 85 -15.11 -1.34 6.20
C GLY A 85 -16.37 -1.16 7.05
N GLY A 86 -16.54 -2.01 8.05
CA GLY A 86 -17.77 -2.10 8.84
C GLY A 86 -18.93 -2.62 7.99
N SER A 87 -20.17 -2.32 8.40
CA SER A 87 -21.36 -2.57 7.58
C SER A 87 -21.59 -1.49 6.51
N ARG A 88 -20.83 -0.39 6.57
CA ARG A 88 -21.01 0.78 5.69
C ARG A 88 -20.41 0.56 4.30
N PHE A 89 -19.25 -0.06 4.21
CA PHE A 89 -18.55 -0.26 2.93
C PHE A 89 -18.59 -1.72 2.50
N VAL A 90 -19.58 -2.06 1.67
CA VAL A 90 -19.80 -3.42 1.14
C VAL A 90 -19.36 -3.59 -0.32
N HIS A 91 -18.82 -2.54 -0.94
CA HIS A 91 -18.26 -2.53 -2.28
C HIS A 91 -17.08 -1.54 -2.35
N PRO A 92 -16.21 -1.64 -3.38
CA PRO A 92 -15.18 -0.63 -3.63
C PRO A 92 -15.80 0.78 -3.67
N THR A 93 -15.14 1.74 -3.03
CA THR A 93 -15.66 3.09 -2.82
C THR A 93 -14.54 4.10 -3.08
N LEU A 94 -14.85 5.20 -3.76
CA LEU A 94 -13.91 6.30 -3.96
C LEU A 94 -13.59 6.92 -2.60
N VAL A 95 -12.30 7.12 -2.32
CA VAL A 95 -11.87 7.66 -1.02
C VAL A 95 -12.03 9.17 -1.00
N ASP A 96 -12.84 9.65 -0.05
CA ASP A 96 -12.94 11.05 0.37
C ASP A 96 -12.76 11.14 1.90
N GLN A 97 -12.93 12.34 2.47
CA GLN A 97 -12.77 12.53 3.91
C GLN A 97 -13.79 11.72 4.74
N ASP A 98 -15.03 11.61 4.27
CA ASP A 98 -16.08 10.87 4.97
C ASP A 98 -15.78 9.36 5.01
N VAL A 99 -15.14 8.84 3.97
CA VAL A 99 -14.66 7.46 3.91
C VAL A 99 -13.51 7.23 4.90
N ILE A 100 -12.56 8.17 4.98
CA ILE A 100 -11.43 8.09 5.93
C ILE A 100 -11.96 8.07 7.36
N ASP A 101 -12.79 9.04 7.75
CA ASP A 101 -13.33 9.15 9.11
C ASP A 101 -14.15 7.90 9.50
N ALA A 102 -14.86 7.32 8.54
CA ALA A 102 -15.64 6.10 8.77
C ALA A 102 -14.76 4.86 8.93
N ILE A 103 -13.64 4.76 8.21
CA ILE A 103 -12.69 3.65 8.34
C ILE A 103 -11.96 3.74 9.69
N ASP A 104 -11.54 4.91 10.13
CA ASP A 104 -10.91 5.12 11.45
C ASP A 104 -11.85 4.69 12.59
N GLY A 105 -13.17 4.86 12.42
CA GLY A 105 -14.18 4.37 13.36
C GLY A 105 -14.27 2.83 13.46
N THR A 106 -13.65 2.08 12.55
CA THR A 106 -13.71 0.61 12.50
C THR A 106 -12.51 -0.11 13.11
N ASP A 107 -11.59 0.62 13.74
CA ASP A 107 -10.37 0.06 14.35
C ASP A 107 -10.63 -1.12 15.29
N HIS A 108 -11.69 -1.06 16.08
CA HIS A 108 -12.10 -2.13 16.99
C HIS A 108 -12.41 -3.46 16.30
N LEU A 109 -12.71 -3.45 15.00
CA LEU A 109 -12.99 -4.65 14.20
C LEU A 109 -11.71 -5.25 13.61
N ALA A 110 -10.64 -4.46 13.50
CA ALA A 110 -9.36 -4.89 12.94
C ALA A 110 -8.20 -4.04 13.54
N PRO A 111 -7.86 -4.28 14.83
CA PRO A 111 -7.02 -3.39 15.65
C PRO A 111 -5.54 -3.36 15.25
N PHE A 112 -5.11 -4.29 14.42
CA PHE A 112 -3.72 -4.41 13.98
C PHE A 112 -3.48 -3.86 12.56
N THR A 113 -4.51 -3.32 11.91
CA THR A 113 -4.45 -2.96 10.48
C THR A 113 -5.13 -1.66 10.09
N THR A 114 -6.09 -1.16 10.87
CA THR A 114 -6.99 -0.08 10.41
C THR A 114 -6.71 1.25 11.11
N GLY A 115 -6.09 1.22 12.30
CA GLY A 115 -5.75 2.40 13.09
C GLY A 115 -4.24 2.57 13.29
N PRO A 116 -3.79 3.76 13.71
CA PRO A 116 -2.43 3.93 14.23
C PRO A 116 -2.20 2.93 15.38
N PRO A 117 -0.99 2.36 15.53
CA PRO A 117 -0.72 1.39 16.58
C PRO A 117 -1.16 1.98 17.92
N SER A 118 -2.06 1.28 18.61
CA SER A 118 -2.53 1.67 19.93
C SER A 118 -1.32 1.95 20.81
N GLN A 119 -1.10 3.23 21.17
CA GLN A 119 -0.03 3.58 22.09
C GLN A 119 -0.33 2.98 23.47
N PRO A 120 0.66 2.37 24.15
CA PRO A 120 0.51 1.92 25.52
C PRO A 120 0.32 3.08 26.51
#